data_AF-A0A0H1BRP5-F1
#
_entry.id   AF-A0A0H1BRP5-F1
#
_cell.length_a   1.000
_cell.length_b   1.000
_cell.length_c   1.000
_cell.angle_alpha   90.00
_cell.angle_beta   90.00
_cell.angle_gamma   90.00
#
_symmetry.space_group_name_H-M   'P 1'
#
loop_
_entity.id
_entity.type
_entity.pdbx_description
1 polymer ?
#
loop_
_entity_poly.entity_id
_entity_poly.type
_entity_poly.pdbx_seq_one_letter_code
_entity_poly.pdbx_strand_id
1 'polypeptide(L)'
;MTIAQYRPNSTARVVRVDPWSLRAETLFRAGDHYGAAVRDTRENKLLALNWGSREAAVWDLDGYGYGCSGGNGGVPDMVDFAKPAEKIRNPSFFIDYQDCKFLGYPVLYGGERAVMICAGVSGRTGGLALVDMKSMVPLAEVPLSMKSSWGGVITQNPFDVDVVDGRLRGYFMPDLLIGTVYVYEAQVSLDEN
;
A
#
# COMPACT_ATOMS: atom_id res chain seq x y z
N MET A 1 -3.37 2.41 8.16
CA MET A 1 -4.21 2.45 6.93
C MET A 1 -4.63 3.88 6.66
N THR A 2 -5.25 4.15 5.50
CA THR A 2 -5.79 5.47 5.16
C THR A 2 -7.30 5.41 4.96
N ILE A 3 -7.97 6.53 5.25
CA ILE A 3 -9.38 6.75 4.91
C ILE A 3 -9.42 8.00 4.04
N ALA A 4 -9.67 7.83 2.74
CA ALA A 4 -9.59 8.90 1.75
C ALA A 4 -10.94 9.17 1.09
N GLN A 5 -11.16 10.43 0.68
CA GLN A 5 -12.25 10.73 -0.25
C GLN A 5 -11.97 10.06 -1.60
N TYR A 6 -12.97 9.43 -2.20
CA TYR A 6 -12.83 8.67 -3.44
C TYR A 6 -12.81 9.57 -4.68
N ARG A 7 -11.79 10.45 -4.77
CA ARG A 7 -11.50 11.32 -5.92
C ARG A 7 -10.08 11.91 -5.82
N PRO A 8 -9.43 12.30 -6.94
CA PRO A 8 -8.14 12.99 -6.92
C PRO A 8 -8.21 14.38 -6.27
N ASN A 9 -7.05 14.92 -5.86
CA ASN A 9 -6.88 16.26 -5.28
C ASN A 9 -7.88 16.51 -4.13
N SER A 10 -7.87 15.60 -3.16
CA SER A 10 -8.85 15.57 -2.09
C SER A 10 -8.19 15.51 -0.72
N THR A 11 -8.72 14.70 0.20
CA THR A 11 -8.19 14.61 1.56
C THR A 11 -8.24 13.17 2.04
N ALA A 12 -7.33 12.85 2.96
CA ALA A 12 -7.29 11.58 3.64
C ALA A 12 -7.01 11.75 5.12
N ARG A 13 -7.31 10.72 5.90
CA ARG A 13 -6.82 10.53 7.27
C ARG A 13 -5.90 9.33 7.30
N VAL A 14 -4.76 9.47 7.94
CA VAL A 14 -3.93 8.32 8.32
C VAL A 14 -4.43 7.85 9.68
N VAL A 15 -4.82 6.59 9.75
CA VAL A 15 -5.34 5.99 10.96
C VAL A 15 -4.53 4.77 11.38
N ARG A 16 -4.29 4.69 12.69
CA ARG A 16 -3.77 3.49 13.35
C ARG A 16 -4.96 2.72 13.91
N VAL A 17 -4.95 1.42 13.72
CA VAL A 17 -5.99 0.52 14.25
C VAL A 17 -5.31 -0.48 15.16
N ASP A 18 -5.82 -0.61 16.39
CA ASP A 18 -5.43 -1.69 17.28
C ASP A 18 -6.09 -3.00 16.78
N PRO A 19 -5.30 -4.04 16.44
CA PRO A 19 -5.85 -5.23 15.78
C PRO A 19 -6.72 -6.10 16.71
N TRP A 20 -6.64 -5.92 18.04
CA TRP A 20 -7.40 -6.72 19.01
C TRP A 20 -8.76 -6.11 19.35
N SER A 21 -8.76 -4.81 19.63
CA SER A 21 -9.95 -4.03 19.99
C SER A 21 -10.65 -3.40 18.78
N LEU A 22 -9.98 -3.37 17.62
CA LEU A 22 -10.40 -2.67 16.40
C LEU A 22 -10.60 -1.16 16.59
N ARG A 23 -10.09 -0.60 17.69
CA ARG A 23 -10.16 0.84 17.94
C ARG A 23 -9.26 1.57 16.95
N ALA A 24 -9.86 2.48 16.19
CA ALA A 24 -9.15 3.35 15.26
C ALA A 24 -8.82 4.70 15.92
N GLU A 25 -7.59 5.16 15.73
CA GLU A 25 -7.09 6.48 16.12
C GLU A 25 -6.58 7.20 14.88
N THR A 26 -7.00 8.45 14.68
CA THR A 26 -6.44 9.29 13.62
C THR A 26 -5.10 9.84 14.07
N LEU A 27 -4.03 9.54 13.33
CA LEU A 27 -2.70 10.11 13.57
C LEU A 27 -2.62 11.55 13.03
N PHE A 28 -3.10 11.75 11.80
CA PHE A 28 -3.14 13.06 11.15
C PHE A 28 -4.06 13.06 9.93
N ARG A 29 -4.38 14.27 9.44
CA ARG A 29 -5.05 14.51 8.14
C ARG A 29 -4.00 14.82 7.07
N ALA A 30 -4.24 14.42 5.83
CA ALA A 30 -3.39 14.70 4.68
C ALA A 30 -4.19 15.41 3.58
N GLY A 31 -3.54 16.37 2.91
CA GLY A 31 -4.14 17.28 1.94
C GLY A 31 -4.17 16.76 0.50
N ASP A 32 -4.29 15.44 0.33
CA ASP A 32 -4.56 14.79 -0.95
C ASP A 32 -5.33 13.49 -0.69
N HIS A 33 -5.82 12.85 -1.75
CA HIS A 33 -6.21 11.46 -1.71
C HIS A 33 -4.98 10.60 -1.38
N TYR A 34 -5.12 9.65 -0.47
CA TYR A 34 -4.13 8.60 -0.24
C TYR A 34 -4.83 7.27 -0.02
N GLY A 35 -4.84 6.40 -1.02
CA GLY A 35 -5.63 5.16 -1.05
C GLY A 35 -4.90 3.94 -0.48
N ALA A 36 -3.60 3.83 -0.76
CA ALA A 36 -2.72 2.81 -0.21
C ALA A 36 -1.75 3.43 0.80
N ALA A 37 -1.33 2.67 1.80
CA ALA A 37 -0.28 3.08 2.73
C ALA A 37 0.54 1.90 3.23
N VAL A 38 1.85 2.10 3.30
CA VAL A 38 2.84 1.10 3.71
C VAL A 38 3.74 1.74 4.76
N ARG A 39 3.95 1.05 5.88
CA ARG A 39 4.88 1.48 6.93
C ARG A 39 6.17 0.69 6.82
N ASP A 40 7.28 1.39 6.65
CA ASP A 40 8.59 0.87 6.94
C ASP A 40 8.78 0.85 8.46
N THR A 41 8.84 -0.35 9.03
CA THR A 41 8.94 -0.54 10.48
C THR A 41 10.35 -0.36 11.01
N ARG A 42 11.39 -0.36 10.17
CA ARG A 42 12.79 -0.15 10.59
C ARG A 42 13.09 1.33 10.74
N GLU A 43 12.74 2.12 9.73
CA GLU A 43 12.97 3.58 9.69
C GLU A 43 11.79 4.37 10.28
N ASN A 44 10.73 3.67 10.69
CA ASN A 44 9.48 4.25 11.17
C ASN A 44 8.87 5.29 10.23
N LYS A 45 8.89 5.04 8.92
CA LYS A 45 8.33 5.92 7.90
C LYS A 45 7.03 5.36 7.33
N LEU A 46 6.07 6.24 7.05
CA LEU A 46 4.85 5.91 6.34
C LEU A 46 4.94 6.44 4.92
N LEU A 47 4.84 5.55 3.94
CA LEU A 47 4.61 5.89 2.54
C LEU A 47 3.12 5.73 2.23
N ALA A 48 2.49 6.72 1.59
CA ALA A 48 1.13 6.59 1.08
C ALA A 48 1.04 7.02 -0.39
N LEU A 49 0.16 6.37 -1.15
CA LEU A 49 0.02 6.57 -2.59
C LEU A 49 -1.21 7.39 -2.91
N ASN A 50 -1.04 8.42 -3.73
CA ASN A 50 -2.16 9.26 -4.14
C ASN A 50 -3.06 8.62 -5.20
N TRP A 51 -4.02 9.39 -5.71
CA TRP A 51 -4.98 8.86 -6.68
C TRP A 51 -4.26 8.34 -7.93
N GLY A 52 -4.54 7.09 -8.28
CA GLY A 52 -3.87 6.41 -9.38
C GLY A 52 -2.39 6.09 -9.12
N SER A 53 -1.91 6.23 -7.88
CA SER A 53 -0.49 6.02 -7.50
C SER A 53 0.52 6.86 -8.28
N ARG A 54 0.16 8.07 -8.69
CA ARG A 54 1.04 8.93 -9.51
C ARG A 54 2.21 9.49 -8.72
N GLU A 55 2.03 9.67 -7.42
CA GLU A 55 3.02 10.15 -6.46
C GLU A 55 2.86 9.43 -5.12
N ALA A 56 3.99 9.10 -4.50
CA ALA A 56 4.07 8.67 -3.12
C ALA A 56 4.41 9.86 -2.22
N ALA A 57 3.78 9.93 -1.06
CA ALA A 57 4.10 10.88 -0.01
C ALA A 57 4.64 10.12 1.21
N VAL A 58 5.73 10.63 1.80
CA VAL A 58 6.41 9.99 2.92
C VAL A 58 6.33 10.88 4.16
N TRP A 59 5.92 10.31 5.28
CA TRP A 59 5.96 10.95 6.60
C TRP A 59 6.86 10.14 7.53
N ASP A 60 7.62 10.86 8.34
CA ASP A 60 8.31 10.30 9.50
C ASP A 60 7.29 10.12 10.65
N LEU A 61 7.21 8.93 11.23
CA LEU A 61 6.28 8.62 12.31
C LEU A 61 6.90 8.79 13.72
N ASP A 62 8.18 9.12 13.86
CA ASP A 62 8.82 9.29 15.18
C ASP A 62 8.18 10.43 15.99
N GLY A 63 7.57 11.41 15.31
CA GLY A 63 6.76 12.46 15.94
C GLY A 63 5.28 12.13 16.18
N TYR A 64 4.80 10.96 15.69
CA TYR A 64 3.39 10.55 15.76
C TYR A 64 3.24 9.35 16.71
N GLY A 65 3.36 9.63 18.01
CA GLY A 65 3.45 8.62 19.08
C GLY A 65 2.26 7.65 19.22
N TYR A 66 2.49 6.54 19.93
CA TYR A 66 1.47 5.63 20.44
C TYR A 66 0.72 6.28 21.61
N GLY A 67 -0.58 6.54 21.44
CA GLY A 67 -1.46 6.99 22.53
C GLY A 67 -1.23 8.42 23.05
N CYS A 68 -0.94 9.40 22.18
CA CYS A 68 -0.81 10.79 22.63
C CYS A 68 -2.17 11.47 22.81
N SER A 69 -2.79 11.22 23.97
CA SER A 69 -3.34 12.34 24.74
C SER A 69 -2.18 13.00 25.49
N GLY A 70 -1.78 14.20 25.06
CA GLY A 70 -1.04 15.18 25.86
C GLY A 70 0.44 14.87 26.19
N GLY A 71 1.34 15.63 25.57
CA GLY A 71 2.74 15.73 25.97
C GLY A 71 3.48 16.78 25.15
N ASN A 72 3.27 18.07 25.50
CA ASN A 72 3.97 19.27 25.02
C ASN A 72 4.39 19.29 23.54
N GLY A 73 3.42 19.52 22.67
CA GLY A 73 3.68 19.78 21.26
C GLY A 73 2.51 19.55 20.31
N GLY A 74 1.32 19.22 20.83
CA GLY A 74 0.08 19.13 20.06
C GLY A 74 0.06 17.97 19.07
N VAL A 75 -1.02 17.18 19.10
CA VAL A 75 -1.53 16.66 17.82
C VAL A 75 -1.64 17.91 16.93
N PRO A 76 -1.04 17.97 15.71
CA PRO A 76 -1.23 19.12 14.85
C PRO A 76 -2.72 19.39 14.83
N ASP A 77 -3.09 20.61 15.22
CA ASP A 77 -4.47 21.03 15.38
C ASP A 77 -5.27 20.39 14.24
N MET A 78 -6.31 19.58 14.55
CA MET A 78 -7.05 18.76 13.57
C MET A 78 -7.64 19.58 12.40
N VAL A 79 -7.43 20.90 12.42
CA VAL A 79 -7.70 21.91 11.41
C VAL A 79 -6.77 21.78 10.19
N ASP A 80 -5.48 21.46 10.39
CA ASP A 80 -4.46 21.48 9.32
C ASP A 80 -4.09 20.10 8.75
N PHE A 81 -3.56 20.09 7.53
CA PHE A 81 -3.07 18.90 6.84
C PHE A 81 -1.57 18.71 7.07
N ALA A 82 -1.16 17.53 7.55
CA ALA A 82 0.24 17.17 7.72
C ALA A 82 0.97 17.16 6.38
N LYS A 83 2.08 17.89 6.32
CA LYS A 83 2.94 17.94 5.13
C LYS A 83 3.88 16.72 5.13
N PRO A 84 4.01 16.01 4.00
CA PRO A 84 4.99 14.93 3.90
C PRO A 84 6.41 15.51 3.92
N ALA A 85 7.34 14.73 4.47
CA ALA A 85 8.77 15.02 4.44
C ALA A 85 9.33 14.89 3.02
N GLU A 86 8.74 14.00 2.21
CA GLU A 86 9.16 13.74 0.84
C GLU A 86 7.97 13.40 -0.05
N LYS A 87 8.07 13.79 -1.33
CA LYS A 87 7.17 13.39 -2.41
C LYS A 87 8.00 12.73 -3.51
N ILE A 88 7.63 11.51 -3.87
CA ILE A 88 8.37 10.68 -4.83
C ILE A 88 7.44 10.36 -5.99
N ARG A 89 7.80 10.78 -7.20
CA ARG A 89 7.02 10.46 -8.40
C ARG A 89 7.10 8.96 -8.67
N ASN A 90 5.96 8.32 -8.92
CA ASN A 90 5.96 6.96 -9.44
C ASN A 90 6.38 6.99 -10.92
N PRO A 91 7.50 6.37 -11.30
CA PRO A 91 7.94 6.33 -12.69
C PRO A 91 7.11 5.36 -13.55
N SER A 92 6.36 4.44 -12.93
CA SER A 92 5.54 3.47 -13.65
C SER A 92 4.15 4.03 -13.98
N PHE A 93 3.72 3.75 -15.20
CA PHE A 93 2.36 4.01 -15.69
C PHE A 93 1.63 2.71 -16.03
N PHE A 94 2.21 1.55 -15.66
CA PHE A 94 1.69 0.25 -16.05
C PHE A 94 0.33 -0.06 -15.39
N ILE A 95 0.24 0.06 -14.07
CA ILE A 95 -0.99 -0.08 -13.28
C ILE A 95 -1.11 1.04 -12.25
N ASP A 96 -2.33 1.35 -11.82
CA ASP A 96 -2.54 2.18 -10.63
C ASP A 96 -2.43 1.29 -9.40
N TYR A 97 -1.37 1.40 -8.62
CA TYR A 97 -1.24 0.67 -7.35
C TYR A 97 -2.34 1.12 -6.38
N GLN A 98 -3.16 0.18 -5.90
CA GLN A 98 -4.31 0.45 -5.03
C GLN A 98 -4.13 -0.10 -3.61
N ASP A 99 -3.33 -1.15 -3.44
CA ASP A 99 -2.97 -1.71 -2.14
C ASP A 99 -1.54 -2.28 -2.22
N CYS A 100 -0.77 -2.11 -1.14
CA CYS A 100 0.63 -2.51 -1.09
C CYS A 100 0.99 -3.05 0.30
N LYS A 101 1.96 -3.97 0.36
CA LYS A 101 2.46 -4.58 1.60
C LYS A 101 3.96 -4.42 1.73
N PHE A 102 4.44 -4.14 2.94
CA PHE A 102 5.87 -4.04 3.23
C PHE A 102 6.51 -5.42 3.24
N LEU A 103 7.60 -5.58 2.50
CA LEU A 103 8.38 -6.82 2.43
C LEU A 103 9.68 -6.74 3.21
N GLY A 104 9.90 -5.66 3.96
CA GLY A 104 11.13 -5.47 4.71
C GLY A 104 12.31 -5.09 3.81
N TYR A 105 13.44 -5.70 4.13
CA TYR A 105 14.75 -5.40 3.55
C TYR A 105 15.39 -6.68 2.99
N PRO A 106 14.96 -7.14 1.80
CA PRO A 106 15.40 -8.43 1.30
C PRO A 106 16.91 -8.47 1.03
N VAL A 107 17.57 -9.56 1.42
CA VAL A 107 18.99 -9.81 1.14
C VAL A 107 19.28 -9.83 -0.36
N LEU A 108 18.30 -10.23 -1.18
CA LEU A 108 18.36 -10.18 -2.65
C LEU A 108 18.69 -8.76 -3.18
N TYR A 109 18.33 -7.72 -2.43
CA TYR A 109 18.62 -6.33 -2.74
C TYR A 109 19.64 -5.72 -1.77
N GLY A 110 20.53 -6.54 -1.22
CA GLY A 110 21.62 -6.13 -0.34
C GLY A 110 21.23 -5.91 1.13
N GLY A 111 19.98 -6.15 1.54
CA GLY A 111 19.54 -5.97 2.93
C GLY A 111 19.38 -4.51 3.39
N GLU A 112 19.59 -3.55 2.50
CA GLU A 112 19.50 -2.11 2.81
C GLU A 112 18.33 -1.42 2.10
N ARG A 113 17.79 -2.03 1.05
CA ARG A 113 16.65 -1.50 0.28
C ARG A 113 15.32 -1.93 0.87
N ALA A 114 14.49 -0.95 1.24
CA ALA A 114 13.11 -1.16 1.65
C ALA A 114 12.25 -1.52 0.43
N VAL A 115 11.56 -2.66 0.48
CA VAL A 115 10.74 -3.14 -0.64
C VAL A 115 9.30 -3.28 -0.21
N MET A 116 8.38 -2.92 -1.11
CA MET A 116 6.97 -3.24 -0.99
C MET A 116 6.48 -4.01 -2.21
N ILE A 117 5.42 -4.79 -2.04
CA ILE A 117 4.67 -5.39 -3.15
C ILE A 117 3.33 -4.69 -3.29
N CYS A 118 2.99 -4.30 -4.50
CA CYS A 118 1.77 -3.57 -4.82
C CYS A 118 0.91 -4.34 -5.81
N ALA A 119 -0.40 -4.32 -5.59
CA ALA A 119 -1.40 -4.76 -6.55
C ALA A 119 -2.22 -3.56 -7.02
N GLY A 120 -2.72 -3.64 -8.24
CA GLY A 120 -3.43 -2.52 -8.83
C GLY A 120 -4.05 -2.83 -10.17
N VAL A 121 -4.77 -1.84 -10.71
CA VAL A 121 -5.43 -1.96 -12.01
C VAL A 121 -5.24 -0.69 -12.83
N SER A 122 -5.19 -0.82 -14.15
CA SER A 122 -5.36 0.29 -15.08
C SER A 122 -6.38 -0.12 -16.14
N GLY A 123 -7.58 0.45 -16.04
CA GLY A 123 -8.73 0.03 -16.85
C GLY A 123 -9.10 -1.44 -16.61
N ARG A 124 -8.83 -2.30 -17.59
CA ARG A 124 -9.10 -3.75 -17.53
C ARG A 124 -7.86 -4.61 -17.30
N THR A 125 -6.71 -3.98 -17.13
CA THR A 125 -5.42 -4.65 -16.93
C THR A 125 -5.08 -4.64 -15.45
N GLY A 126 -4.84 -5.82 -14.88
CA GLY A 126 -4.32 -5.98 -13.52
C GLY A 126 -2.82 -6.24 -13.52
N GLY A 127 -2.22 -6.19 -12.34
CA GLY A 127 -0.82 -6.58 -12.17
C GLY A 127 -0.34 -6.53 -10.73
N LEU A 128 0.87 -7.08 -10.56
CA LEU A 128 1.65 -7.02 -9.33
C LEU A 128 2.99 -6.36 -9.62
N ALA A 129 3.50 -5.61 -8.65
CA ALA A 129 4.81 -4.97 -8.72
C ALA A 129 5.58 -5.14 -7.42
N LEU A 130 6.86 -5.52 -7.49
CA LEU A 130 7.82 -5.26 -6.41
C LEU A 130 8.37 -3.86 -6.64
N VAL A 131 8.36 -3.02 -5.61
CA VAL A 131 8.67 -1.60 -5.72
C VAL A 131 9.69 -1.22 -4.65
N ASP A 132 10.74 -0.51 -5.05
CA ASP A 132 11.64 0.17 -4.12
C ASP A 132 10.91 1.34 -3.47
N MET A 133 10.73 1.30 -2.15
CA MET A 133 10.00 2.34 -1.43
C MET A 133 10.71 3.70 -1.45
N LYS A 134 12.04 3.73 -1.66
CA LYS A 134 12.81 4.98 -1.69
C LYS A 134 12.67 5.72 -3.02
N SER A 135 12.64 5.00 -4.13
CA SER A 135 12.64 5.60 -5.47
C SER A 135 11.31 5.45 -6.21
N MET A 136 10.38 4.65 -5.69
CA MET A 136 9.17 4.17 -6.37
C MET A 136 9.45 3.38 -7.66
N VAL A 137 10.72 3.08 -7.97
CA VAL A 137 11.07 2.29 -9.16
C VAL A 137 10.59 0.85 -8.96
N PRO A 138 9.80 0.30 -9.90
CA PRO A 138 9.48 -1.11 -9.88
C PRO A 138 10.73 -1.95 -10.12
N LEU A 139 10.98 -2.89 -9.23
CA LEU A 139 12.04 -3.89 -9.33
C LEU A 139 11.62 -5.07 -10.22
N ALA A 140 10.32 -5.37 -10.23
CA ALA A 140 9.68 -6.33 -11.13
C ALA A 140 8.20 -5.96 -11.27
N GLU A 141 7.63 -6.11 -12.47
CA GLU A 141 6.19 -5.94 -12.72
C GLU A 141 5.69 -7.12 -13.55
N VAL A 142 4.53 -7.66 -13.17
CA VAL A 142 3.90 -8.79 -13.85
C VAL A 142 2.44 -8.46 -14.16
N PRO A 143 2.01 -8.54 -15.43
CA PRO A 143 0.61 -8.38 -15.79
C PRO A 143 -0.21 -9.58 -15.31
N LEU A 144 -1.37 -9.29 -14.71
CA LEU A 144 -2.38 -10.28 -14.36
C LEU A 144 -3.69 -9.93 -15.05
N SER A 145 -4.10 -10.78 -16.00
CA SER A 145 -5.32 -10.60 -16.80
C SER A 145 -6.55 -11.30 -16.20
N MET A 146 -6.39 -11.90 -15.02
CA MET A 146 -7.44 -12.68 -14.36
C MET A 146 -8.58 -11.80 -13.86
N LYS A 147 -9.79 -12.38 -13.85
CA LYS A 147 -10.99 -11.75 -13.31
C LYS A 147 -11.67 -12.66 -12.31
N SER A 148 -12.39 -12.06 -11.39
CA SER A 148 -13.34 -12.73 -10.51
C SER A 148 -14.51 -13.32 -11.31
N SER A 149 -15.33 -14.16 -10.67
CA SER A 149 -16.58 -14.65 -11.25
C SER A 149 -17.61 -13.54 -11.52
N TRP A 150 -17.43 -12.36 -10.91
CA TRP A 150 -18.27 -11.18 -11.08
C TRP A 150 -17.67 -10.14 -12.04
N GLY A 151 -16.51 -10.44 -12.63
CA GLY A 151 -15.88 -9.65 -13.69
C GLY A 151 -14.92 -8.56 -13.22
N GLY A 152 -14.72 -8.39 -11.91
CA GLY A 152 -13.69 -7.53 -11.35
C GLY A 152 -12.28 -8.00 -11.71
N VAL A 153 -11.37 -7.07 -12.00
CA VAL A 153 -9.96 -7.39 -12.24
C VAL A 153 -9.35 -7.88 -10.93
N ILE A 154 -8.69 -9.04 -10.91
CA ILE A 154 -8.36 -9.72 -9.65
C ILE A 154 -7.50 -8.87 -8.70
N THR A 155 -6.67 -7.99 -9.24
CA THR A 155 -5.74 -7.14 -8.48
C THR A 155 -6.35 -5.82 -8.02
N GLN A 156 -7.66 -5.62 -8.24
CA GLN A 156 -8.40 -4.53 -7.61
C GLN A 156 -8.44 -4.76 -6.09
N ASN A 157 -8.27 -3.68 -5.33
CA ASN A 157 -8.18 -3.76 -3.88
C ASN A 157 -9.46 -4.36 -3.22
N PRO A 158 -9.32 -5.01 -2.06
CA PRO A 158 -8.08 -5.22 -1.30
C PRO A 158 -7.26 -6.42 -1.77
N PHE A 159 -5.96 -6.35 -1.45
CA PHE A 159 -4.95 -7.36 -1.74
C PHE A 159 -4.13 -7.67 -0.49
N ASP A 160 -3.80 -8.94 -0.29
CA ASP A 160 -2.79 -9.38 0.68
C ASP A 160 -1.95 -10.52 0.12
N VAL A 161 -0.81 -10.79 0.77
CA VAL A 161 0.15 -11.77 0.27
C VAL A 161 0.93 -12.41 1.40
N ASP A 162 1.25 -13.69 1.23
CA ASP A 162 2.06 -14.47 2.16
C ASP A 162 2.98 -15.45 1.42
N VAL A 163 3.93 -16.02 2.14
CA VAL A 163 4.75 -17.15 1.68
C VAL A 163 4.27 -18.40 2.40
N VAL A 164 3.57 -19.27 1.67
CA VAL A 164 3.05 -20.55 2.19
C VAL A 164 3.80 -21.68 1.52
N ASP A 165 4.43 -22.55 2.31
CA ASP A 165 5.20 -23.71 1.83
C ASP A 165 6.25 -23.35 0.76
N GLY A 166 6.89 -22.19 0.92
CA GLY A 166 7.91 -21.68 -0.01
C GLY A 166 7.36 -21.07 -1.29
N ARG A 167 6.04 -20.86 -1.41
CA ARG A 167 5.37 -20.29 -2.58
C ARG A 167 4.69 -18.97 -2.25
N LEU A 168 4.69 -18.07 -3.23
CA LEU A 168 3.93 -16.83 -3.13
C LEU A 168 2.43 -17.15 -3.22
N ARG A 169 1.69 -16.80 -2.18
CA ARG A 169 0.22 -16.90 -2.15
C ARG A 169 -0.38 -15.51 -2.04
N GLY A 170 -1.23 -15.15 -3.00
CA GLY A 170 -1.99 -13.91 -3.00
C GLY A 170 -3.44 -14.14 -2.58
N TYR A 171 -3.98 -13.17 -1.84
CA TYR A 171 -5.37 -13.09 -1.38
C TYR A 171 -6.00 -11.83 -1.96
N PHE A 172 -7.14 -11.97 -2.62
CA PHE A 172 -7.77 -10.88 -3.38
C PHE A 172 -9.27 -10.82 -3.14
N MET A 173 -9.84 -9.62 -3.08
CA MET A 173 -11.30 -9.42 -3.00
C MET A 173 -11.73 -8.27 -3.92
N PRO A 174 -11.68 -8.47 -5.24
CA PRO A 174 -11.75 -7.37 -6.21
C PRO A 174 -13.16 -6.78 -6.42
N ASP A 175 -14.19 -7.49 -5.97
CA ASP A 175 -15.58 -7.20 -6.31
C ASP A 175 -16.22 -6.24 -5.30
N LEU A 176 -16.73 -5.10 -5.78
CA LEU A 176 -17.41 -4.14 -4.93
C LEU A 176 -18.68 -4.75 -4.33
N LEU A 177 -18.87 -4.54 -3.02
CA LEU A 177 -20.03 -5.04 -2.25
C LEU A 177 -20.14 -6.57 -2.16
N ILE A 178 -19.14 -7.33 -2.62
CA ILE A 178 -19.10 -8.79 -2.59
C ILE A 178 -17.86 -9.25 -1.81
N GLY A 179 -18.08 -9.98 -0.73
CA GLY A 179 -17.04 -10.39 0.23
C GLY A 179 -16.26 -11.66 -0.14
N THR A 180 -16.18 -12.04 -1.42
CA THR A 180 -15.52 -13.29 -1.82
C THR A 180 -14.00 -13.11 -1.91
N VAL A 181 -13.26 -13.87 -1.11
CA VAL A 181 -11.80 -13.92 -1.16
C VAL A 181 -11.35 -14.98 -2.15
N TYR A 182 -10.55 -14.58 -3.13
CA TYR A 182 -9.87 -15.45 -4.07
C TYR A 182 -8.43 -15.67 -3.61
N VAL A 183 -7.99 -16.93 -3.66
CA VAL A 183 -6.64 -17.33 -3.27
C VAL A 183 -5.93 -17.91 -4.49
N TYR A 184 -4.80 -17.32 -4.85
CA TYR A 184 -3.95 -17.81 -5.93
C TYR A 184 -2.55 -18.10 -5.40
N GLU A 185 -1.94 -19.17 -5.89
CA GLU A 185 -0.59 -19.54 -5.52
C GLU A 185 0.28 -19.65 -6.76
N ALA A 186 1.47 -19.06 -6.71
CA ALA A 186 2.43 -19.15 -7.79
C ALA A 186 2.91 -20.59 -7.97
N GLN A 187 2.82 -21.07 -9.22
CA GLN A 187 3.39 -22.34 -9.64
C GLN A 187 4.69 -22.08 -10.37
N VAL A 188 5.77 -22.73 -9.94
CA VAL A 188 7.01 -22.78 -10.71
C VAL A 188 6.81 -23.86 -11.77
N SER A 189 6.81 -23.48 -13.05
CA SER A 189 6.85 -24.46 -14.13
C SER A 189 8.20 -25.19 -14.07
N LEU A 190 8.18 -26.52 -14.02
CA LEU A 190 9.40 -27.34 -14.08
C LEU A 190 9.88 -27.57 -15.54
N ASP A 191 9.12 -27.08 -16.52
CA ASP A 191 9.31 -27.41 -17.94
C ASP A 191 10.17 -26.40 -18.73
N GLU A 192 10.83 -25.44 -18.05
CA GLU A 192 11.67 -24.40 -18.69
C GLU A 192 13.09 -24.31 -18.10
N ASN A 193 13.71 -25.45 -17.74
CA ASN A 193 15.14 -25.56 -17.48
C ASN A 193 15.83 -26.54 -18.43
#